data_AF-A0ABD3L4E9-F1
#
_entry.id   AF-A0ABD3L4E9-F1
#
_cell.length_a   1.000
_cell.length_b   1.000
_cell.length_c   1.000
_cell.angle_alpha   90.00
_cell.angle_beta   90.00
_cell.angle_gamma   90.00
#
_symmetry.space_group_name_H-M   'P 1'
#
loop_
_entity.id
_entity.type
_entity.pdbx_description
1 polymer ?
#
loop_
_entity_poly.entity_id
_entity_poly.type
_entity_poly.pdbx_seq_one_letter_code
_entity_poly.pdbx_strand_id
1 'polypeptide(L)'
;MTTRMAVAHWLVLFVTVFMVSNARDANGTLPAATLKAIAKANGNGPYIGIVILNLYEVNLLLNSSSDSAVEIIDFTCNNYLILVMTGLSGVIHYGIAGNANPALHVGDVAIPQYWAHTGLWNWQIWARSTRKLGHLRFANYTINVTACASHDNLLNNIWYQPEEVFPVTGTPEGRQHQFWVPVGSAYFAMPKKLEGLKLKTCVNVTTCLNYTPSVSTVKRGVSAGVYLDNVAYRSFIYGKFNASPVDMESTSVALICYQQNTSFIAIRALSDLAGGGSTELNEADTFSYLAADNAVTVVVEFIKQLSSSML
;
A
#
# COMPACT_ATOMS: atom_id res chain seq x y z
N MET A 1 67.69 -48.05 -15.37
CA MET A 1 68.60 -46.90 -15.18
C MET A 1 68.32 -45.91 -16.31
N THR A 2 68.01 -44.63 -16.14
CA THR A 2 67.67 -43.78 -14.98
C THR A 2 67.52 -42.36 -15.56
N THR A 3 66.42 -41.66 -15.21
CA THR A 3 66.32 -40.17 -15.01
C THR A 3 66.67 -39.21 -16.17
N ARG A 4 66.04 -38.04 -16.40
CA ARG A 4 65.09 -37.20 -15.64
C ARG A 4 64.66 -35.99 -16.50
N MET A 5 63.69 -35.23 -15.96
CA MET A 5 63.21 -33.86 -16.27
C MET A 5 62.02 -33.77 -17.24
N ALA A 6 60.77 -33.73 -16.75
CA ALA A 6 60.07 -32.70 -15.95
C ALA A 6 59.50 -31.57 -16.81
N VAL A 7 58.19 -31.65 -17.10
CA VAL A 7 57.36 -30.45 -17.27
C VAL A 7 56.04 -30.69 -16.53
N ALA A 8 55.80 -29.76 -15.62
CA ALA A 8 54.64 -29.57 -14.76
C ALA A 8 53.29 -29.89 -15.41
N HIS A 9 52.47 -30.66 -14.69
CA HIS A 9 51.03 -30.43 -14.65
C HIS A 9 50.62 -30.50 -13.19
N TRP A 10 50.59 -29.32 -12.55
CA TRP A 10 49.79 -29.15 -11.35
C TRP A 10 48.35 -29.44 -11.75
N LEU A 11 47.82 -30.57 -11.28
CA LEU A 11 46.39 -30.80 -11.26
C LEU A 11 45.84 -29.80 -10.24
N VAL A 12 45.48 -28.60 -10.73
CA VAL A 12 44.68 -27.66 -9.95
C VAL A 12 43.34 -28.36 -9.76
N LEU A 13 43.18 -28.93 -8.57
CA LEU A 13 41.90 -29.40 -8.08
C LEU A 13 41.00 -28.16 -7.99
N PHE A 14 40.29 -27.85 -9.07
CA PHE A 14 39.09 -27.03 -8.98
C PHE A 14 38.09 -27.86 -8.18
N VAL A 15 38.15 -27.72 -6.85
CA VAL A 15 37.01 -28.06 -6.01
C VAL A 15 35.96 -27.00 -6.35
N THR A 16 35.21 -27.26 -7.41
CA THR A 16 33.87 -26.72 -7.53
C THR A 16 33.12 -27.34 -6.37
N VAL A 17 33.10 -26.65 -5.24
CA VAL A 17 32.11 -26.91 -4.20
C VAL A 17 30.79 -26.67 -4.92
N PHE A 18 30.16 -27.75 -5.39
CA PHE A 18 28.71 -27.81 -5.47
C PHE A 18 28.24 -27.60 -4.03
N MET A 19 28.18 -26.33 -3.62
CA MET A 19 27.05 -25.94 -2.82
C MET A 19 25.89 -26.24 -3.76
N VAL A 20 25.31 -27.42 -3.59
CA VAL A 20 23.86 -27.55 -3.66
C VAL A 20 23.35 -26.58 -2.58
N SER A 21 23.45 -25.28 -2.88
CA SER A 21 22.44 -24.34 -2.48
C SER A 21 21.20 -25.02 -3.01
N ASN A 22 20.44 -25.61 -2.10
CA ASN A 22 19.04 -25.86 -2.31
C ASN A 22 18.52 -24.54 -2.88
N ALA A 23 18.44 -24.45 -4.20
CA ALA A 23 17.43 -23.68 -4.87
C ALA A 23 16.14 -24.34 -4.36
N ARG A 24 15.73 -23.94 -3.15
CA ARG A 24 14.32 -23.82 -2.89
C ARG A 24 13.92 -22.84 -3.97
N ASP A 25 13.38 -23.39 -5.05
CA ASP A 25 12.64 -22.62 -6.02
C ASP A 25 11.78 -21.68 -5.21
N ALA A 26 12.14 -20.39 -5.21
CA ALA A 26 11.21 -19.35 -4.86
C ALA A 26 10.18 -19.42 -5.99
N ASN A 27 9.20 -20.31 -5.83
CA ASN A 27 8.17 -20.58 -6.81
C ASN A 27 7.22 -19.38 -6.80
N GLY A 28 7.69 -18.25 -7.32
CA GLY A 28 6.92 -17.05 -7.62
C GLY A 28 6.18 -17.16 -8.96
N THR A 29 6.23 -18.32 -9.60
CA THR A 29 5.51 -18.60 -10.84
C THR A 29 4.10 -19.04 -10.49
N LEU A 30 3.10 -18.26 -10.91
CA LEU A 30 1.70 -18.66 -10.80
C LEU A 30 1.45 -20.03 -11.43
N PRO A 31 0.44 -20.79 -10.96
CA PRO A 31 0.04 -22.03 -11.60
C PRO A 31 -0.25 -21.81 -13.09
N ALA A 32 0.15 -22.77 -13.94
CA ALA A 32 -0.07 -22.68 -15.39
C ALA A 32 -1.55 -22.46 -15.77
N ALA A 33 -2.47 -23.00 -14.96
CA ALA A 33 -3.91 -22.75 -15.11
C ALA A 33 -4.26 -21.26 -14.92
N THR A 34 -3.71 -20.62 -13.89
CA THR A 34 -3.90 -19.18 -13.62
C THR A 34 -3.29 -18.34 -14.73
N LEU A 35 -2.07 -18.67 -15.20
CA LEU A 35 -1.44 -17.98 -16.33
C LEU A 35 -2.28 -18.09 -17.61
N LYS A 36 -2.91 -19.24 -17.86
CA LYS A 36 -3.82 -19.44 -19.00
C LYS A 36 -5.11 -18.64 -18.86
N ALA A 37 -5.67 -18.55 -17.66
CA ALA A 37 -6.85 -17.73 -17.38
C ALA A 37 -6.54 -16.25 -17.61
N ILE A 38 -5.40 -15.76 -17.10
CA ILE A 38 -4.90 -14.41 -17.34
C ILE A 38 -4.75 -14.14 -18.85
N ALA A 39 -4.08 -15.04 -19.58
CA ALA A 39 -3.88 -14.87 -21.02
C ALA A 39 -5.21 -14.80 -21.79
N LYS A 40 -6.20 -15.59 -21.39
CA LYS A 40 -7.54 -15.56 -21.97
C LYS A 40 -8.26 -14.24 -21.67
N ALA A 41 -8.21 -13.77 -20.41
CA ALA A 41 -8.76 -12.48 -20.04
C ALA A 41 -8.09 -11.35 -20.84
N ASN A 42 -6.76 -11.32 -20.91
CA ASN A 42 -6.04 -10.30 -21.68
C ASN A 42 -6.46 -10.23 -23.16
N GLY A 43 -6.79 -11.39 -23.77
CA GLY A 43 -7.29 -11.44 -25.14
C GLY A 43 -8.71 -10.91 -25.34
N ASN A 44 -9.50 -10.83 -24.27
CA ASN A 44 -10.89 -10.37 -24.28
C ASN A 44 -11.07 -8.94 -23.74
N GLY A 45 -9.99 -8.33 -23.22
CA GLY A 45 -9.99 -7.00 -22.59
C GLY A 45 -10.04 -5.83 -23.60
N PRO A 46 -10.17 -4.59 -23.12
CA PRO A 46 -9.60 -4.10 -21.84
C PRO A 46 -10.49 -4.34 -20.61
N TYR A 47 -9.84 -4.60 -19.47
CA TYR A 47 -10.50 -4.76 -18.16
C TYR A 47 -9.98 -3.77 -17.12
N ILE A 48 -10.80 -3.51 -16.09
CA ILE A 48 -10.39 -2.78 -14.88
C ILE A 48 -10.06 -3.80 -13.80
N GLY A 49 -8.87 -3.72 -13.22
CA GLY A 49 -8.49 -4.56 -12.09
C GLY A 49 -9.06 -4.00 -10.78
N ILE A 50 -9.69 -4.83 -9.98
CA ILE A 50 -10.13 -4.47 -8.63
C ILE A 50 -9.30 -5.24 -7.62
N VAL A 51 -8.68 -4.53 -6.69
CA VAL A 51 -7.82 -5.10 -5.66
C VAL A 51 -8.50 -4.99 -4.31
N ILE A 52 -8.65 -6.13 -3.64
CA ILE A 52 -9.38 -6.29 -2.37
C ILE A 52 -8.58 -7.23 -1.48
N LEU A 53 -8.51 -6.96 -0.18
CA LEU A 53 -7.61 -7.67 0.73
C LEU A 53 -8.35 -8.52 1.76
N ASN A 54 -9.62 -8.23 2.04
CA ASN A 54 -10.42 -9.03 2.95
C ASN A 54 -11.65 -9.62 2.23
N LEU A 55 -11.95 -10.89 2.50
CA LEU A 55 -13.13 -11.60 2.03
C LEU A 55 -14.44 -10.88 2.36
N TYR A 56 -14.51 -10.18 3.49
CA TYR A 56 -15.69 -9.37 3.82
C TYR A 56 -15.94 -8.27 2.77
N GLU A 57 -14.90 -7.54 2.40
CA GLU A 57 -14.97 -6.47 1.40
C GLU A 57 -15.30 -7.02 0.00
N VAL A 58 -14.80 -8.22 -0.33
CA VAL A 58 -15.14 -8.94 -1.56
C VAL A 58 -16.62 -9.27 -1.60
N ASN A 59 -17.14 -9.89 -0.54
CA ASN A 59 -18.54 -10.31 -0.47
C ASN A 59 -19.50 -9.12 -0.57
N LEU A 60 -19.17 -8.00 0.07
CA LEU A 60 -19.96 -6.78 -0.04
C LEU A 60 -20.02 -6.27 -1.50
N LEU A 61 -18.89 -6.26 -2.21
CA LEU A 61 -18.88 -5.83 -3.61
C LEU A 61 -19.70 -6.77 -4.48
N LEU A 62 -19.52 -8.09 -4.34
CA LEU A 62 -20.26 -9.08 -5.13
C LEU A 62 -21.78 -8.98 -4.91
N ASN A 63 -22.21 -8.73 -3.68
CA ASN A 63 -23.63 -8.53 -3.36
C ASN A 63 -24.18 -7.19 -3.88
N SER A 64 -23.32 -6.19 -4.06
CA SER A 64 -23.70 -4.88 -4.60
C SER A 64 -23.79 -4.86 -6.14
N SER A 65 -23.12 -5.79 -6.82
CA SER A 65 -23.10 -5.91 -8.27
C SER A 65 -24.14 -6.90 -8.77
N SER A 66 -25.40 -6.49 -8.87
CA SER A 66 -26.48 -7.36 -9.38
C SER A 66 -26.41 -7.65 -10.88
N ASP A 67 -25.61 -6.91 -11.67
CA ASP A 67 -25.67 -6.94 -13.15
C ASP A 67 -24.30 -6.87 -13.87
N SER A 68 -23.17 -6.95 -13.17
CA SER A 68 -21.84 -6.87 -13.82
C SER A 68 -21.22 -8.26 -13.93
N ALA A 69 -20.82 -8.66 -15.14
CA ALA A 69 -20.03 -9.86 -15.37
C ALA A 69 -18.63 -9.68 -14.73
N VAL A 70 -18.52 -9.93 -13.43
CA VAL A 70 -17.25 -9.88 -12.70
C VAL A 70 -16.53 -11.20 -12.91
N GLU A 71 -15.45 -11.19 -13.70
CA GLU A 71 -14.53 -12.31 -13.76
C GLU A 71 -13.56 -12.21 -12.58
N ILE A 72 -13.66 -13.15 -11.63
CA ILE A 72 -12.76 -13.22 -10.48
C ILE A 72 -11.60 -14.13 -10.83
N ILE A 73 -10.38 -13.58 -10.85
CA ILE A 73 -9.15 -14.37 -10.86
C ILE A 73 -8.53 -14.24 -9.47
N ASP A 74 -8.63 -15.30 -8.67
CA ASP A 74 -8.03 -15.35 -7.35
C ASP A 74 -6.51 -15.57 -7.46
N PHE A 75 -5.75 -14.71 -6.79
CA PHE A 75 -4.29 -14.75 -6.73
C PHE A 75 -3.74 -15.04 -5.34
N THR A 76 -4.57 -15.55 -4.41
CA THR A 76 -4.15 -15.81 -3.05
C THR A 76 -3.02 -16.83 -2.98
N CYS A 77 -1.86 -16.38 -2.51
CA CYS A 77 -0.78 -17.24 -2.03
C CYS A 77 -0.37 -16.76 -0.63
N ASN A 78 -0.77 -17.51 0.40
CA ASN A 78 -0.33 -17.35 1.79
C ASN A 78 -0.31 -15.90 2.33
N ASN A 79 -1.49 -15.25 2.42
CA ASN A 79 -1.66 -13.90 2.98
C ASN A 79 -0.96 -12.76 2.20
N TYR A 80 -0.37 -13.03 1.04
CA TYR A 80 0.18 -12.01 0.16
C TYR A 80 -0.63 -11.95 -1.14
N LEU A 81 -0.97 -10.72 -1.54
CA LEU A 81 -1.62 -10.44 -2.81
C LEU A 81 -0.56 -10.44 -3.93
N ILE A 82 -0.63 -11.41 -4.85
CA ILE A 82 0.17 -11.41 -6.09
C ILE A 82 -0.70 -10.83 -7.21
N LEU A 83 -0.57 -9.55 -7.52
CA LEU A 83 -1.37 -8.94 -8.58
C LEU A 83 -0.69 -9.12 -9.95
N VAL A 84 -1.20 -9.99 -10.80
CA VAL A 84 -0.69 -10.12 -12.18
C VAL A 84 -1.44 -9.19 -13.11
N MET A 85 -0.82 -8.02 -13.36
CA MET A 85 -1.33 -6.94 -14.20
C MET A 85 -0.90 -7.13 -15.66
N THR A 86 -1.62 -7.95 -16.42
CA THR A 86 -1.54 -7.86 -17.89
C THR A 86 -2.93 -7.52 -18.43
N GLY A 87 -3.01 -6.74 -19.51
CA GLY A 87 -4.29 -6.40 -20.17
C GLY A 87 -5.24 -5.41 -19.46
N LEU A 88 -4.81 -4.76 -18.37
CA LEU A 88 -5.66 -3.83 -17.61
C LEU A 88 -5.57 -2.38 -18.13
N SER A 89 -6.71 -1.70 -18.24
CA SER A 89 -6.77 -0.25 -18.52
C SER A 89 -6.51 0.61 -17.27
N GLY A 90 -6.69 0.02 -16.09
CA GLY A 90 -6.33 0.61 -14.81
C GLY A 90 -6.72 -0.29 -13.63
N VAL A 91 -6.31 0.13 -12.43
CA VAL A 91 -6.49 -0.60 -11.17
C VAL A 91 -7.20 0.29 -10.15
N ILE A 92 -8.24 -0.26 -9.54
CA ILE A 92 -8.94 0.35 -8.41
C ILE A 92 -8.67 -0.51 -7.19
N HIS A 93 -8.11 0.10 -6.16
CA HIS A 93 -7.96 -0.52 -4.87
C HIS A 93 -8.91 0.16 -3.89
N TYR A 94 -9.67 -0.62 -3.11
CA TYR A 94 -10.50 -0.04 -2.06
C TYR A 94 -10.42 -0.88 -0.80
N GLY A 95 -10.84 -0.27 0.30
CA GLY A 95 -11.01 -0.95 1.58
C GLY A 95 -11.03 0.06 2.72
N ILE A 96 -10.87 -0.45 3.94
CA ILE A 96 -10.75 0.39 5.13
C ILE A 96 -9.33 0.93 5.33
N ALA A 97 -9.19 1.95 6.18
CA ALA A 97 -7.92 2.51 6.63
C ALA A 97 -8.10 3.25 7.97
N GLY A 98 -7.01 3.42 8.72
CA GLY A 98 -6.96 4.41 9.79
C GLY A 98 -6.77 5.82 9.22
N ASN A 99 -6.82 6.84 10.08
CA ASN A 99 -6.68 8.23 9.64
C ASN A 99 -5.78 9.12 10.52
N ALA A 100 -4.82 9.77 9.87
CA ALA A 100 -3.93 10.72 10.53
C ALA A 100 -4.42 12.18 10.48
N ASN A 101 -5.35 12.53 9.60
CA ASN A 101 -5.82 13.91 9.43
C ASN A 101 -6.94 14.24 10.44
N PRO A 102 -6.74 15.17 11.40
CA PRO A 102 -7.73 15.48 12.42
C PRO A 102 -9.02 16.13 11.87
N ALA A 103 -9.05 16.57 10.61
CA ALA A 103 -10.24 17.12 9.98
C ALA A 103 -11.21 16.05 9.43
N LEU A 104 -10.78 14.79 9.37
CA LEU A 104 -11.59 13.67 8.89
C LEU A 104 -11.93 12.71 10.03
N HIS A 105 -13.07 12.04 9.91
CA HIS A 105 -13.70 11.28 10.98
C HIS A 105 -14.00 9.84 10.56
N VAL A 106 -14.28 8.96 11.52
CA VAL A 106 -14.61 7.55 11.28
C VAL A 106 -15.84 7.43 10.39
N GLY A 107 -15.76 6.71 9.28
CA GLY A 107 -16.80 6.53 8.29
C GLY A 107 -16.64 7.39 7.03
N ASP A 108 -15.87 8.49 7.09
CA ASP A 108 -15.52 9.29 5.91
C ASP A 108 -14.75 8.43 4.90
N VAL A 109 -14.77 8.82 3.63
CA VAL A 109 -13.99 8.18 2.57
C VAL A 109 -12.96 9.16 2.02
N ALA A 110 -11.69 8.85 2.23
CA ALA A 110 -10.56 9.65 1.78
C ALA A 110 -9.93 9.06 0.51
N ILE A 111 -9.73 9.89 -0.51
CA ILE A 111 -9.16 9.49 -1.80
C ILE A 111 -7.88 10.32 -2.05
N PRO A 112 -6.68 9.75 -1.84
CA PRO A 112 -5.43 10.49 -1.97
C PRO A 112 -4.93 10.70 -3.40
N GLN A 113 -4.28 11.84 -3.64
CA GLN A 113 -3.57 12.11 -4.89
C GLN A 113 -2.20 11.43 -4.98
N TYR A 114 -1.54 11.23 -3.83
CA TYR A 114 -0.21 10.62 -3.74
C TYR A 114 -0.16 9.57 -2.65
N TRP A 115 0.62 8.52 -2.87
CA TRP A 115 0.88 7.45 -1.90
C TRP A 115 2.36 7.32 -1.59
N ALA A 116 2.73 7.04 -0.35
CA ALA A 116 4.12 6.76 0.04
C ALA A 116 4.23 5.58 1.01
N HIS A 117 5.25 4.75 0.78
CA HIS A 117 5.57 3.65 1.66
C HIS A 117 6.36 4.20 2.85
N THR A 118 5.74 4.16 4.01
CA THR A 118 6.30 4.66 5.26
C THR A 118 6.90 3.56 6.13
N GLY A 119 6.96 2.31 5.64
CA GLY A 119 7.59 1.19 6.35
C GLY A 119 9.11 1.09 6.12
N LEU A 120 9.66 1.75 5.08
CA LEU A 120 11.08 1.68 4.79
C LEU A 120 11.85 2.84 5.44
N TRP A 121 12.64 2.52 6.46
CA TRP A 121 13.44 3.49 7.22
C TRP A 121 14.93 3.31 7.00
N ASN A 122 15.67 4.42 7.09
CA ASN A 122 17.12 4.42 7.21
C ASN A 122 17.49 4.78 8.64
N TRP A 123 18.30 3.93 9.27
CA TRP A 123 18.88 4.19 10.57
C TRP A 123 20.37 4.41 10.39
N GLN A 124 20.83 5.67 10.47
CA GLN A 124 22.24 6.00 10.29
C GLN A 124 22.96 6.18 11.63
N ILE A 125 24.23 5.76 11.65
CA ILE A 125 25.17 6.01 12.74
C ILE A 125 25.53 7.52 12.75
N TRP A 126 25.80 8.04 13.94
CA TRP A 126 26.18 9.43 14.23
C TRP A 126 27.20 9.99 13.20
N ALA A 127 26.96 11.23 12.71
CA ALA A 127 27.81 12.06 11.84
C ALA A 127 27.67 11.99 10.30
N ARG A 128 26.66 11.31 9.72
CA ARG A 128 26.33 11.46 8.28
C ARG A 128 24.87 11.90 8.09
N SER A 129 24.63 13.14 7.63
CA SER A 129 23.29 13.69 7.42
C SER A 129 23.01 14.06 5.96
N THR A 130 22.89 13.07 5.08
CA THR A 130 22.57 13.33 3.65
C THR A 130 21.07 13.18 3.32
N ARG A 131 20.23 12.81 4.30
CA ARG A 131 18.82 12.47 4.08
C ARG A 131 17.87 13.61 4.50
N LYS A 132 16.73 13.70 3.80
CA LYS A 132 15.80 14.84 3.91
C LYS A 132 14.35 14.46 4.20
N LEU A 133 13.96 13.18 4.08
CA LEU A 133 12.57 12.77 4.19
C LEU A 133 12.18 12.45 5.63
N GLY A 134 11.32 13.31 6.21
CA GLY A 134 10.57 13.04 7.44
C GLY A 134 11.41 12.52 8.61
N HIS A 135 12.51 13.19 8.96
CA HIS A 135 13.35 12.69 10.06
C HIS A 135 12.56 12.63 11.38
N LEU A 136 12.71 11.51 12.10
CA LEU A 136 12.22 11.31 13.47
C LEU A 136 13.43 11.28 14.39
N ARG A 137 13.50 12.25 15.31
CA ARG A 137 14.52 12.30 16.35
C ARG A 137 13.99 11.62 17.61
N PHE A 138 14.55 10.47 17.98
CA PHE A 138 14.10 9.70 19.15
C PHE A 138 14.22 10.49 20.45
N ALA A 139 15.24 11.35 20.55
CA ALA A 139 15.47 12.14 21.75
C ALA A 139 14.31 13.09 22.08
N ASN A 140 13.54 13.54 21.09
CA ASN A 140 12.37 14.40 21.30
C ASN A 140 11.21 13.67 22.01
N TYR A 141 11.22 12.33 22.05
CA TYR A 141 10.16 11.51 22.63
C TYR A 141 10.64 10.72 23.85
N THR A 142 11.83 11.02 24.37
CA THR A 142 12.37 10.33 25.55
C THR A 142 11.68 10.86 26.82
N ILE A 143 11.11 9.96 27.61
CA ILE A 143 10.50 10.27 28.92
C ILE A 143 11.43 9.83 30.07
N ASN A 144 11.31 10.47 31.24
CA ASN A 144 12.05 10.12 32.47
C ASN A 144 13.59 10.16 32.37
N VAL A 145 14.16 11.19 31.74
CA VAL A 145 15.63 11.38 31.73
C VAL A 145 16.09 12.01 33.05
N THR A 146 16.59 11.19 33.97
CA THR A 146 17.05 11.63 35.30
C THR A 146 18.56 11.83 35.40
N ALA A 147 19.35 11.33 34.43
CA ALA A 147 20.82 11.22 34.57
C ALA A 147 21.65 12.06 33.56
N CYS A 148 21.05 12.66 32.54
CA CYS A 148 21.79 13.38 31.49
C CYS A 148 21.16 14.74 31.17
N ALA A 149 21.96 15.81 31.21
CA ALA A 149 21.56 17.16 30.79
C ALA A 149 21.48 17.32 29.26
N SER A 150 22.10 16.40 28.51
CA SER A 150 21.98 16.32 27.05
C SER A 150 20.67 15.62 26.71
N HIS A 151 19.70 16.36 26.15
CA HIS A 151 18.47 15.85 25.54
C HIS A 151 18.74 15.04 24.27
N ASP A 152 19.80 14.24 24.23
CA ASP A 152 20.17 13.39 23.11
C ASP A 152 20.34 11.95 23.59
N ASN A 153 20.08 11.00 22.70
CA ASN A 153 20.17 9.58 23.01
C ASN A 153 20.92 8.82 21.91
N LEU A 154 21.36 7.61 22.24
CA LEU A 154 22.14 6.77 21.31
C LEU A 154 21.31 6.29 20.10
N LEU A 155 19.98 6.33 20.17
CA LEU A 155 19.08 5.97 19.06
C LEU A 155 19.08 7.03 17.95
N ASN A 156 19.39 8.29 18.29
CA ASN A 156 19.60 9.39 17.35
C ASN A 156 18.35 9.64 16.46
N ASN A 157 18.52 9.60 15.13
CA ASN A 157 17.51 9.93 14.14
C ASN A 157 17.29 8.77 13.17
N ILE A 158 16.05 8.62 12.71
CA ILE A 158 15.70 7.79 11.55
C ILE A 158 15.06 8.66 10.46
N TRP A 159 15.19 8.22 9.21
CA TRP A 159 14.61 8.90 8.04
C TRP A 159 13.81 7.92 7.20
N TYR A 160 12.74 8.40 6.57
CA TYR A 160 12.05 7.62 5.55
C TYR A 160 12.90 7.51 4.28
N GLN A 161 12.74 6.41 3.56
CA GLN A 161 13.42 6.16 2.30
C GLN A 161 12.42 5.99 1.17
N PRO A 162 12.74 6.49 -0.04
CA PRO A 162 12.02 6.09 -1.25
C PRO A 162 12.26 4.61 -1.52
N GLU A 163 11.28 3.97 -2.16
CA GLU A 163 11.43 2.62 -2.71
C GLU A 163 12.28 2.64 -3.97
N GLU A 164 13.01 1.55 -4.21
CA GLU A 164 13.68 1.32 -5.49
C GLU A 164 12.66 0.81 -6.51
N VAL A 165 12.61 1.44 -7.68
CA VAL A 165 11.65 1.10 -8.74
C VAL A 165 12.33 0.96 -10.09
N PHE A 166 11.75 0.11 -10.94
CA PHE A 166 12.21 -0.18 -12.30
C PHE A 166 11.04 -0.07 -13.28
N PRO A 167 10.62 1.16 -13.65
CA PRO A 167 9.45 1.34 -14.53
C PRO A 167 9.70 0.79 -15.93
N VAL A 168 8.68 0.20 -16.54
CA VAL A 168 8.72 -0.32 -17.93
C VAL A 168 8.96 0.78 -18.97
N THR A 169 8.69 2.03 -18.61
CA THR A 169 8.96 3.22 -19.43
C THR A 169 10.39 3.75 -19.26
N GLY A 170 11.14 3.22 -18.29
CA GLY A 170 12.52 3.59 -18.01
C GLY A 170 13.54 2.77 -18.79
N THR A 171 14.82 3.02 -18.50
CA THR A 171 15.91 2.17 -18.99
C THR A 171 15.86 0.82 -18.24
N PRO A 172 15.87 -0.33 -18.95
CA PRO A 172 16.00 -1.64 -18.30
C PRO A 172 17.17 -1.65 -17.32
N GLU A 173 16.96 -2.21 -16.12
CA GLU A 173 17.94 -2.25 -15.02
C GLU A 173 18.35 -0.86 -14.45
N GLY A 174 17.81 0.23 -15.01
CA GLY A 174 18.00 1.59 -14.52
C GLY A 174 17.22 1.84 -13.24
N ARG A 175 17.90 1.72 -12.10
CA ARG A 175 17.31 1.97 -10.78
C ARG A 175 16.81 3.41 -10.64
N GLN A 176 15.55 3.56 -10.27
CA GLN A 176 14.95 4.82 -9.86
C GLN A 176 14.49 4.76 -8.41
N HIS A 177 14.17 5.91 -7.82
CA HIS A 177 13.73 6.01 -6.43
C HIS A 177 12.39 6.74 -6.37
N GLN A 178 11.37 6.11 -5.79
CA GLN A 178 10.04 6.67 -5.68
C GLN A 178 9.58 6.72 -4.23
N PHE A 179 9.37 7.93 -3.70
CA PHE A 179 8.72 8.10 -2.41
C PHE A 179 7.22 8.37 -2.58
N TRP A 180 6.85 9.41 -3.35
CA TRP A 180 5.46 9.78 -3.59
C TRP A 180 4.97 9.27 -4.93
N VAL A 181 4.23 8.16 -4.96
CA VAL A 181 3.61 7.65 -6.19
C VAL A 181 2.37 8.47 -6.52
N PRO A 182 2.30 9.13 -7.69
CA PRO A 182 1.13 9.92 -8.09
C PRO A 182 -0.01 9.04 -8.61
N VAL A 183 -1.25 9.41 -8.27
CA VAL A 183 -2.46 8.98 -8.96
C VAL A 183 -2.60 9.78 -10.26
N GLY A 184 -2.89 9.10 -11.37
CA GLY A 184 -3.05 9.73 -12.68
C GLY A 184 -4.19 10.76 -12.68
N SER A 185 -3.99 11.88 -13.38
CA SER A 185 -4.93 13.02 -13.35
C SER A 185 -6.35 12.67 -13.81
N ALA A 186 -6.49 11.79 -14.80
CA ALA A 186 -7.79 11.32 -15.29
C ALA A 186 -8.57 10.57 -14.19
N TYR A 187 -7.90 9.67 -13.47
CA TYR A 187 -8.51 8.95 -12.34
C TYR A 187 -8.76 9.88 -11.16
N PHE A 188 -7.84 10.80 -10.84
CA PHE A 188 -7.98 11.71 -9.71
C PHE A 188 -9.00 12.84 -9.92
N ALA A 189 -9.43 13.11 -11.16
CA ALA A 189 -10.48 14.08 -11.44
C ALA A 189 -11.89 13.55 -11.09
N MET A 190 -12.10 12.23 -11.13
CA MET A 190 -13.42 11.61 -10.93
C MET A 190 -13.97 11.69 -9.50
N PRO A 191 -13.17 11.52 -8.43
CA PRO A 191 -13.63 11.62 -7.05
C PRO A 191 -14.42 12.88 -6.72
N LYS A 192 -14.16 13.99 -7.41
CA LYS A 192 -14.90 15.24 -7.24
C LYS A 192 -16.39 15.10 -7.56
N LYS A 193 -16.76 14.18 -8.47
CA LYS A 193 -18.16 13.86 -8.80
C LYS A 193 -18.84 13.00 -7.73
N LEU A 194 -18.06 12.43 -6.80
CA LEU A 194 -18.54 11.59 -5.71
C LEU A 194 -18.77 12.41 -4.43
N GLU A 195 -18.37 13.69 -4.42
CA GLU A 195 -18.70 14.62 -3.34
C GLU A 195 -20.23 14.72 -3.21
N GLY A 196 -20.74 14.56 -1.98
CA GLY A 196 -22.18 14.54 -1.70
C GLY A 196 -22.85 13.17 -1.83
N LEU A 197 -22.11 12.10 -2.16
CA LEU A 197 -22.65 10.74 -2.11
C LEU A 197 -23.10 10.42 -0.68
N LYS A 198 -24.33 9.89 -0.54
CA LYS A 198 -24.90 9.55 0.76
C LYS A 198 -24.24 8.28 1.30
N LEU A 199 -23.49 8.41 2.37
CA LEU A 199 -22.84 7.31 3.07
C LEU A 199 -23.70 6.81 4.24
N LYS A 200 -23.45 5.57 4.68
CA LYS A 200 -24.06 5.03 5.89
C LYS A 200 -23.46 5.71 7.12
N THR A 201 -24.30 5.92 8.13
CA THR A 201 -23.93 6.57 9.41
C THR A 201 -23.97 5.58 10.58
N CYS A 202 -24.66 4.45 10.43
CA CYS A 202 -24.97 3.54 11.52
C CYS A 202 -24.51 2.12 11.21
N VAL A 203 -23.90 1.47 12.21
CA VAL A 203 -23.61 0.03 12.19
C VAL A 203 -24.91 -0.76 12.41
N ASN A 204 -25.74 -0.29 13.35
CA ASN A 204 -27.03 -0.88 13.72
C ASN A 204 -27.95 0.20 14.35
N VAL A 205 -29.12 -0.20 14.84
CA VAL A 205 -30.14 0.72 15.38
C VAL A 205 -29.66 1.52 16.60
N THR A 206 -28.72 0.98 17.38
CA THR A 206 -28.22 1.61 18.62
C THR A 206 -26.86 2.27 18.46
N THR A 207 -26.11 1.94 17.41
CA THR A 207 -24.71 2.35 17.21
C THR A 207 -24.58 3.14 15.93
N CYS A 208 -24.51 4.47 16.07
CA CYS A 208 -24.40 5.43 14.97
C CYS A 208 -23.33 6.48 15.25
N LEU A 209 -22.74 6.99 14.18
CA LEU A 209 -21.91 8.18 14.23
C LEU A 209 -22.77 9.41 14.54
N ASN A 210 -22.19 10.36 15.26
CA ASN A 210 -22.83 11.63 15.61
C ASN A 210 -22.73 12.71 14.50
N TYR A 211 -22.18 12.34 13.36
CA TYR A 211 -21.98 13.20 12.19
C TYR A 211 -22.28 12.40 10.91
N THR A 212 -22.48 13.10 9.79
CA THR A 212 -22.73 12.44 8.50
C THR A 212 -21.41 12.26 7.74
N PRO A 213 -21.00 11.02 7.43
CA PRO A 213 -19.78 10.79 6.67
C PRO A 213 -19.84 11.34 5.26
N SER A 214 -18.67 11.68 4.73
CA SER A 214 -18.51 12.31 3.42
C SER A 214 -17.36 11.70 2.61
N VAL A 215 -17.41 11.88 1.29
CA VAL A 215 -16.30 11.56 0.39
C VAL A 215 -15.45 12.80 0.20
N SER A 216 -14.14 12.68 0.38
CA SER A 216 -13.19 13.79 0.26
C SER A 216 -11.93 13.38 -0.51
N THR A 217 -11.47 14.26 -1.39
CA THR A 217 -10.11 14.14 -1.94
C THR A 217 -9.09 14.70 -0.96
N VAL A 218 -7.94 14.04 -0.86
CA VAL A 218 -6.86 14.44 0.05
C VAL A 218 -5.53 14.45 -0.68
N LYS A 219 -4.56 15.19 -0.14
CA LYS A 219 -3.26 15.32 -0.81
C LYS A 219 -2.49 14.00 -0.79
N ARG A 220 -2.40 13.33 0.35
CA ARG A 220 -1.50 12.18 0.55
C ARG A 220 -2.13 11.10 1.41
N GLY A 221 -1.87 9.85 1.05
CA GLY A 221 -2.05 8.66 1.86
C GLY A 221 -0.70 7.99 2.06
N VAL A 222 -0.59 7.15 3.09
CA VAL A 222 0.64 6.39 3.35
C VAL A 222 0.32 4.96 3.72
N SER A 223 1.25 4.06 3.41
CA SER A 223 1.12 2.64 3.76
C SER A 223 2.35 2.14 4.50
N ALA A 224 2.19 1.20 5.43
CA ALA A 224 3.30 0.45 6.03
C ALA A 224 2.80 -0.90 6.53
N GLY A 225 3.66 -1.90 6.66
CA GLY A 225 3.32 -3.20 7.24
C GLY A 225 3.07 -3.18 8.76
N VAL A 226 2.47 -2.10 9.29
CA VAL A 226 2.23 -1.86 10.70
C VAL A 226 0.81 -1.30 10.86
N TYR A 227 0.03 -1.91 11.75
CA TYR A 227 -1.24 -1.34 12.19
C TYR A 227 -0.97 -0.14 13.10
N LEU A 228 -1.40 1.05 12.69
CA LEU A 228 -1.11 2.28 13.43
C LEU A 228 -2.22 2.63 14.42
N ASP A 229 -1.93 2.48 15.71
CA ASP A 229 -2.79 2.90 16.82
C ASP A 229 -1.99 3.71 17.85
N ASN A 230 -1.54 4.90 17.46
CA ASN A 230 -0.70 5.73 18.32
C ASN A 230 -0.84 7.22 17.98
N VAL A 231 -1.49 7.98 18.88
CA VAL A 231 -1.75 9.42 18.71
C VAL A 231 -0.49 10.26 18.42
N ALA A 232 0.64 9.93 19.05
CA ALA A 232 1.87 10.69 18.90
C ALA A 232 2.49 10.46 17.52
N TYR A 233 2.56 9.21 17.06
CA TYR A 233 3.06 8.88 15.73
C TYR A 233 2.10 9.34 14.64
N ARG A 234 0.78 9.21 14.84
CA ARG A 234 -0.27 9.80 13.99
C ARG A 234 -0.04 11.30 13.77
N SER A 235 0.15 12.04 14.86
CA SER A 235 0.40 13.49 14.82
C SER A 235 1.70 13.81 14.09
N PHE A 236 2.74 12.99 14.30
CA PHE A 236 4.01 13.13 13.61
C PHE A 236 3.87 12.94 12.09
N ILE A 237 3.24 11.86 11.61
CA ILE A 237 3.11 11.60 10.17
C ILE A 237 2.20 12.62 9.48
N TYR A 238 1.12 13.07 10.15
CA TYR A 238 0.30 14.17 9.64
C TYR A 238 1.11 15.47 9.55
N GLY A 239 1.81 15.85 10.62
CA GLY A 239 2.63 17.07 10.63
C GLY A 239 3.78 17.06 9.63
N LYS A 240 4.39 15.89 9.36
CA LYS A 240 5.50 15.75 8.40
C LYS A 240 5.04 15.65 6.95
N PHE A 241 3.97 14.92 6.70
CA PHE A 241 3.59 14.56 5.34
C PHE A 241 2.22 15.08 4.91
N ASN A 242 1.41 15.63 5.81
CA ASN A 242 -0.01 15.92 5.54
C ASN A 242 -0.73 14.66 5.01
N ALA A 243 -0.44 13.52 5.66
CA ALA A 243 -1.03 12.22 5.31
C ALA A 243 -2.42 12.09 5.92
N SER A 244 -3.40 11.60 5.17
CA SER A 244 -4.76 11.34 5.64
C SER A 244 -4.96 9.84 5.89
N PRO A 245 -5.43 9.01 4.93
CA PRO A 245 -5.56 7.59 5.22
C PRO A 245 -4.18 6.96 5.41
N VAL A 246 -4.11 6.11 6.43
CA VAL A 246 -2.97 5.27 6.77
C VAL A 246 -3.44 3.82 6.67
N ASP A 247 -2.82 3.04 5.78
CA ASP A 247 -3.18 1.64 5.58
C ASP A 247 -1.93 0.75 5.47
N MET A 248 -2.11 -0.49 5.02
CA MET A 248 -1.03 -1.47 5.01
C MET A 248 -0.60 -1.90 3.59
N GLU A 249 -1.31 -1.46 2.54
CA GLU A 249 -1.14 -2.02 1.19
C GLU A 249 -1.22 -1.04 0.02
N SER A 250 -1.90 0.12 0.15
CA SER A 250 -2.18 0.97 -1.03
C SER A 250 -0.95 1.39 -1.78
N THR A 251 0.14 1.69 -1.08
CA THR A 251 1.38 2.10 -1.74
C THR A 251 2.03 0.94 -2.49
N SER A 252 1.91 -0.30 -2.01
CA SER A 252 2.42 -1.47 -2.73
C SER A 252 1.70 -1.63 -4.06
N VAL A 253 0.37 -1.50 -4.08
CA VAL A 253 -0.42 -1.52 -5.32
C VAL A 253 -0.04 -0.34 -6.22
N ALA A 254 0.10 0.86 -5.65
CA ALA A 254 0.50 2.06 -6.38
C ALA A 254 1.87 1.90 -7.06
N LEU A 255 2.87 1.36 -6.35
CA LEU A 255 4.22 1.15 -6.87
C LEU A 255 4.26 0.13 -8.00
N ILE A 256 3.47 -0.94 -7.93
CA ILE A 256 3.36 -1.92 -9.02
C ILE A 256 2.72 -1.25 -10.24
N CYS A 257 1.59 -0.56 -10.06
CA CYS A 257 0.94 0.18 -11.15
C CYS A 257 1.86 1.21 -11.79
N TYR A 258 2.60 1.97 -10.98
CA TYR A 258 3.59 2.94 -11.43
C TYR A 258 4.67 2.29 -12.29
N GLN A 259 5.22 1.16 -11.82
CA GLN A 259 6.25 0.43 -12.56
C GLN A 259 5.72 -0.17 -13.87
N GLN A 260 4.46 -0.60 -13.91
CA GLN A 260 3.82 -1.16 -15.11
C GLN A 260 3.20 -0.10 -16.03
N ASN A 261 3.31 1.19 -15.70
CA ASN A 261 2.64 2.28 -16.42
C ASN A 261 1.11 2.09 -16.53
N THR A 262 0.50 1.59 -15.46
CA THR A 262 -0.93 1.31 -15.34
C THR A 262 -1.59 2.37 -14.46
N SER A 263 -2.76 2.87 -14.89
CA SER A 263 -3.54 3.83 -14.08
C SER A 263 -3.96 3.20 -12.75
N PHE A 264 -3.95 3.98 -11.67
CA PHE A 264 -4.25 3.51 -10.32
C PHE A 264 -5.05 4.54 -9.54
N ILE A 265 -5.96 4.07 -8.69
CA ILE A 265 -6.56 4.87 -7.61
C ILE A 265 -6.82 3.99 -6.38
N ALA A 266 -6.68 4.58 -5.19
CA ALA A 266 -7.09 3.96 -3.94
C ALA A 266 -8.21 4.77 -3.25
N ILE A 267 -9.25 4.07 -2.80
CA ILE A 267 -10.43 4.63 -2.12
C ILE A 267 -10.50 4.03 -0.72
N ARG A 268 -10.32 4.86 0.32
CA ARG A 268 -10.21 4.39 1.70
C ARG A 268 -11.27 4.96 2.61
N ALA A 269 -12.12 4.09 3.15
CA ALA A 269 -13.04 4.47 4.20
C ALA A 269 -12.37 4.37 5.58
N LEU A 270 -12.57 5.38 6.42
CA LEU A 270 -11.87 5.49 7.69
C LEU A 270 -12.55 4.62 8.76
N SER A 271 -11.91 3.52 9.16
CA SER A 271 -12.40 2.64 10.24
C SER A 271 -12.09 3.18 11.63
N ASP A 272 -10.99 3.94 11.74
CA ASP A 272 -10.45 4.44 12.99
C ASP A 272 -9.61 5.70 12.78
N LEU A 273 -9.19 6.32 13.89
CA LEU A 273 -8.43 7.55 13.88
C LEU A 273 -6.95 7.34 14.23
N ALA A 274 -6.40 6.15 13.98
CA ALA A 274 -4.99 5.83 14.19
C ALA A 274 -4.50 6.16 15.62
N GLY A 275 -5.29 5.79 16.63
CA GLY A 275 -5.08 6.12 18.05
C GLY A 275 -5.49 7.54 18.45
N GLY A 276 -6.09 8.31 17.54
CA GLY A 276 -6.63 9.64 17.81
C GLY A 276 -8.01 9.67 18.47
N GLY A 277 -8.58 8.50 18.77
CA GLY A 277 -9.85 8.34 19.46
C GLY A 277 -9.83 8.80 20.91
N SER A 278 -11.01 9.00 21.49
CA SER A 278 -11.18 9.38 22.90
C SER A 278 -11.28 8.18 23.85
N THR A 279 -11.35 6.96 23.31
CA THR A 279 -11.53 5.71 24.06
C THR A 279 -10.22 4.92 24.15
N GLU A 280 -10.12 4.02 25.13
CA GLU A 280 -8.98 3.10 25.23
C GLU A 280 -9.01 2.01 24.14
N LEU A 281 -10.21 1.63 23.69
CA LEU A 281 -10.40 0.72 22.56
C LEU A 281 -10.37 1.50 21.25
N ASN A 282 -9.77 0.91 20.23
CA ASN A 282 -9.73 1.48 18.89
C ASN A 282 -11.12 1.41 18.21
N GLU A 283 -11.49 2.45 17.47
CA GLU A 283 -12.79 2.56 16.83
C GLU A 283 -13.05 1.49 15.75
N ALA A 284 -11.99 0.92 15.18
CA ALA A 284 -12.08 -0.12 14.15
C ALA A 284 -12.87 -1.34 14.64
N ASP A 285 -12.79 -1.70 15.93
CA ASP A 285 -13.54 -2.82 16.50
C ASP A 285 -15.06 -2.67 16.33
N THR A 286 -15.54 -1.43 16.29
CA THR A 286 -16.96 -1.10 16.12
C THR A 286 -17.30 -0.74 14.69
N PHE A 287 -16.45 0.05 14.02
CA PHE A 287 -16.81 0.74 12.79
C PHE A 287 -16.18 0.17 11.51
N SER A 288 -15.35 -0.88 11.58
CA SER A 288 -14.76 -1.50 10.37
C SER A 288 -15.80 -1.90 9.33
N TYR A 289 -16.93 -2.48 9.76
CA TYR A 289 -18.00 -2.88 8.83
C TYR A 289 -18.72 -1.69 8.20
N LEU A 290 -18.95 -0.63 8.97
CA LEU A 290 -19.52 0.62 8.47
C LEU A 290 -18.60 1.28 7.43
N ALA A 291 -17.30 1.33 7.72
CA ALA A 291 -16.30 1.85 6.80
C ALA A 291 -16.24 1.01 5.52
N ALA A 292 -16.20 -0.31 5.62
CA ALA A 292 -16.19 -1.21 4.47
C ALA A 292 -17.45 -1.04 3.58
N ASP A 293 -18.64 -0.91 4.18
CA ASP A 293 -19.87 -0.57 3.46
C ASP A 293 -19.78 0.75 2.69
N ASN A 294 -19.21 1.79 3.33
CA ASN A 294 -19.01 3.09 2.71
C ASN A 294 -17.97 3.02 1.58
N ALA A 295 -16.88 2.27 1.75
CA ALA A 295 -15.88 2.05 0.71
C ALA A 295 -16.49 1.39 -0.53
N VAL A 296 -17.33 0.35 -0.33
CA VAL A 296 -18.04 -0.34 -1.43
C VAL A 296 -19.04 0.60 -2.12
N THR A 297 -19.76 1.40 -1.34
CA THR A 297 -20.70 2.40 -1.90
C THR A 297 -19.97 3.37 -2.83
N VAL A 298 -18.81 3.88 -2.41
CA VAL A 298 -18.00 4.81 -3.21
C VAL A 298 -17.36 4.13 -4.42
N VAL A 299 -16.82 2.91 -4.27
CA VAL A 299 -16.15 2.23 -5.40
C VAL A 299 -17.13 1.84 -6.50
N VAL A 300 -18.34 1.40 -6.14
CA VAL A 300 -19.39 1.07 -7.12
C VAL A 300 -19.79 2.32 -7.90
N GLU A 301 -19.98 3.45 -7.22
CA GLU A 301 -20.30 4.71 -7.90
C GLU A 301 -19.13 5.21 -8.76
N PHE A 302 -17.89 5.10 -8.26
CA PHE A 302 -16.70 5.42 -9.05
C PHE A 302 -16.63 4.60 -10.35
N ILE A 303 -16.90 3.28 -10.29
CA ILE A 303 -16.89 2.40 -11.47
C ILE A 303 -17.97 2.83 -12.48
N LYS A 304 -19.18 3.17 -12.03
CA LYS A 304 -20.23 3.68 -12.94
C LYS A 304 -19.80 4.96 -13.66
N GLN A 305 -19.18 5.89 -12.93
CA GLN A 305 -18.65 7.14 -13.50
C GLN A 305 -17.51 6.88 -14.49
N LEU A 306 -16.62 5.93 -14.17
CA LEU A 306 -15.51 5.52 -15.02
C LEU A 306 -16.02 4.92 -16.34
N SER A 307 -16.93 3.95 -16.27
CA SER A 307 -17.55 3.32 -17.45
C SER A 307 -18.26 4.35 -18.34
N SER A 308 -18.99 5.30 -17.74
CA SER A 308 -19.69 6.36 -18.47
C SER A 308 -18.75 7.38 -19.13
N SER A 309 -17.49 7.46 -18.69
CA SER A 309 -16.47 8.35 -19.26
C SER A 309 -15.59 7.69 -20.33
N MET A 310 -15.63 6.36 -20.41
CA MET A 310 -14.90 5.56 -21.42
C MET A 310 -15.77 5.23 -22.65
N LEU A 311 -17.09 5.47 -22.56
CA LEU A 311 -18.04 5.48 -23.68
C LEU A 311 -18.15 6.89 -24.28
#